data_AF-A0A2E3HG07-F1
#
_entry.id   AF-A0A2E3HG07-F1
#
_cell.length_a   1.000
_cell.length_b   1.000
_cell.length_c   1.000
_cell.angle_alpha   90.00
_cell.angle_beta   90.00
_cell.angle_gamma   90.00
#
_symmetry.space_group_name_H-M   'P 1'
#
loop_
_entity.id
_entity.type
_entity.pdbx_description
1 polymer ?
#
loop_
_entity_poly.entity_id
_entity_poly.type
_entity_poly.pdbx_seq_one_letter_code
_entity_poly.pdbx_strand_id
1 'polypeptide(L)'
;MRRAERLFQIVQIIGASQWTTAQALAERLAVSERTIYRDIDHLSASGVPVYSQAGKGYALLEGYQLPPLMFSVEEWQALLTGLAMAQGWAGRRQAEALRAVQEKLAMAVPAQLRAMTPPVSTPPLPERRMLGALLDPLQQAIAERAKVRLHYRDLQEQHSKRVIWPLGLYFWGHCWTLAGWCELRGAFRHFRVDRIVILQTLEDSYPVRPGQTLADYEASFDCETTKEKSDERPLSLVRG
;
A
#
# COMPACT_ATOMS: atom_id res chain seq x y z
N MET A 1 7.78 -33.84 -16.28
CA MET A 1 7.91 -32.45 -15.82
C MET A 1 7.11 -32.22 -14.54
N ARG A 2 7.64 -31.51 -13.54
CA ARG A 2 6.92 -31.19 -12.30
C ARG A 2 5.87 -30.10 -12.54
N ARG A 3 4.78 -30.09 -11.76
CA ARG A 3 3.66 -29.14 -11.98
C ARG A 3 4.10 -27.69 -11.86
N ALA A 4 4.83 -27.33 -10.82
CA ALA A 4 5.28 -25.94 -10.59
C ALA A 4 6.15 -25.41 -11.75
N GLU A 5 7.05 -26.23 -12.26
CA GLU A 5 7.90 -25.92 -13.41
C GLU A 5 7.07 -25.68 -14.68
N ARG A 6 6.06 -26.53 -14.92
CA ARG A 6 5.14 -26.35 -16.04
C ARG A 6 4.34 -25.06 -15.92
N LEU A 7 3.80 -24.75 -14.75
CA LEU A 7 3.05 -23.51 -14.51
C LEU A 7 3.90 -22.26 -14.79
N PHE A 8 5.16 -22.27 -14.35
CA PHE A 8 6.10 -21.19 -14.62
C PHE A 8 6.37 -21.03 -16.12
N GLN A 9 6.61 -22.12 -16.84
CA GLN A 9 6.84 -22.07 -18.29
C GLN A 9 5.61 -21.59 -19.06
N ILE A 10 4.39 -21.97 -18.66
CA ILE A 10 3.15 -21.45 -19.26
C ILE A 10 3.10 -19.92 -19.16
N VAL A 11 3.37 -19.36 -17.97
CA VAL A 11 3.38 -17.90 -17.77
C VAL A 11 4.45 -17.22 -18.62
N GLN A 12 5.65 -17.79 -18.73
CA GLN A 12 6.72 -17.24 -19.57
C GLN A 12 6.35 -17.23 -21.06
N ILE A 13 5.79 -18.33 -21.58
CA ILE A 13 5.41 -18.44 -22.98
C ILE A 13 4.28 -17.47 -23.32
N ILE A 14 3.27 -17.37 -22.47
CA ILE A 14 2.15 -16.44 -22.67
C ILE A 14 2.63 -14.98 -22.51
N GLY A 15 3.55 -14.69 -21.59
CA GLY A 15 4.08 -13.34 -21.38
C GLY A 15 5.00 -12.84 -22.51
N ALA A 16 5.71 -13.73 -23.19
CA ALA A 16 6.58 -13.38 -24.30
C ALA A 16 5.83 -13.19 -25.64
N SER A 17 4.51 -13.35 -25.67
CA SER A 17 3.69 -13.31 -26.89
C SER A 17 2.41 -12.53 -26.65
N GLN A 18 1.84 -11.93 -27.70
CA GLN A 18 0.55 -11.23 -27.55
C GLN A 18 -0.61 -12.22 -27.31
N TRP A 19 -0.58 -13.38 -27.97
CA TRP A 19 -1.58 -14.46 -27.85
C TRP A 19 -0.92 -15.82 -28.12
N THR A 20 -1.29 -16.84 -27.34
CA THR A 20 -0.78 -18.22 -27.50
C THR A 20 -1.91 -19.24 -27.30
N THR A 21 -2.09 -20.19 -28.23
CA THR A 21 -3.15 -21.20 -28.16
C THR A 21 -2.85 -22.32 -27.15
N ALA A 22 -3.92 -22.99 -26.68
CA ALA A 22 -3.79 -24.18 -25.83
C ALA A 22 -2.98 -25.28 -26.52
N GLN A 23 -3.20 -25.48 -27.82
CA GLN A 23 -2.47 -26.44 -28.65
C GLN A 23 -0.97 -26.12 -28.71
N ALA A 24 -0.59 -24.86 -28.97
CA ALA A 24 0.83 -24.48 -29.03
C ALA A 24 1.54 -24.67 -27.68
N LEU A 25 0.85 -24.37 -26.58
CA LEU A 25 1.36 -24.66 -25.23
C LEU A 25 1.51 -26.16 -24.98
N ALA A 26 0.51 -26.95 -25.38
CA ALA A 26 0.49 -28.40 -25.24
C ALA A 26 1.65 -29.06 -26.00
N GLU A 27 1.87 -28.66 -27.26
CA GLU A 27 2.97 -29.12 -28.11
C GLU A 27 4.33 -28.75 -27.51
N ARG A 28 4.52 -27.47 -27.15
CA ARG A 28 5.80 -26.97 -26.63
C ARG A 28 6.18 -27.58 -25.28
N LEU A 29 5.20 -27.92 -24.45
CA LEU A 29 5.39 -28.47 -23.11
C LEU A 29 5.24 -30.01 -23.08
N ALA A 30 5.00 -30.64 -24.23
CA ALA A 30 4.75 -32.07 -24.39
C ALA A 30 3.67 -32.61 -23.41
N VAL A 31 2.53 -31.92 -23.34
CA VAL A 31 1.37 -32.30 -22.52
C VAL A 31 0.08 -32.23 -23.36
N SER A 32 -1.03 -32.74 -22.83
CA SER A 32 -2.33 -32.58 -23.48
C SER A 32 -2.93 -31.19 -23.28
N GLU A 33 -3.76 -30.74 -24.22
CA GLU A 33 -4.53 -29.49 -24.08
C GLU A 33 -5.40 -29.49 -22.80
N ARG A 34 -5.99 -30.64 -22.43
CA ARG A 34 -6.73 -30.79 -21.16
C ARG A 34 -5.86 -30.42 -19.94
N THR A 35 -4.57 -30.72 -19.99
CA THR A 35 -3.64 -30.34 -18.91
C THR A 35 -3.39 -28.84 -18.92
N ILE A 36 -3.25 -28.23 -20.11
CA ILE A 36 -3.11 -26.78 -20.25
C ILE A 36 -4.36 -26.06 -19.71
N TYR A 37 -5.57 -26.47 -20.11
CA TYR A 37 -6.81 -25.89 -19.60
C TYR A 37 -6.85 -25.89 -18.06
N ARG A 38 -6.57 -27.04 -17.43
CA ARG A 38 -6.57 -27.16 -15.96
C ARG A 38 -5.47 -26.33 -15.29
N ASP A 39 -4.32 -26.16 -15.95
CA ASP A 39 -3.22 -25.37 -15.42
C ASP A 39 -3.45 -23.87 -15.59
N ILE A 40 -4.11 -23.44 -16.67
CA ILE A 40 -4.62 -22.06 -16.86
C ILE A 40 -5.64 -21.75 -15.76
N ASP A 41 -6.62 -22.62 -15.53
CA ASP A 41 -7.62 -22.44 -14.46
C ASP A 41 -6.95 -22.29 -13.08
N HIS A 42 -5.91 -23.08 -12.83
CA HIS A 42 -5.13 -22.99 -11.59
C HIS A 42 -4.35 -21.68 -11.50
N LEU A 43 -3.75 -21.21 -12.59
CA LEU A 43 -3.05 -19.92 -12.64
C LEU A 43 -4.01 -18.76 -12.37
N SER A 44 -5.19 -18.77 -13.01
CA SER A 44 -6.24 -17.78 -12.77
C SER A 44 -6.73 -17.80 -11.33
N ALA A 45 -6.99 -18.99 -10.76
CA ALA A 45 -7.37 -19.12 -9.35
C ALA A 45 -6.27 -18.68 -8.37
N SER A 46 -5.01 -18.72 -8.80
CA SER A 46 -3.84 -18.24 -8.03
C SER A 46 -3.57 -16.75 -8.22
N GLY A 47 -4.42 -16.02 -8.96
CA GLY A 47 -4.31 -14.58 -9.17
C GLY A 47 -3.43 -14.15 -10.34
N VAL A 48 -3.01 -15.07 -11.21
CA VAL A 48 -2.34 -14.71 -12.48
C VAL A 48 -3.42 -14.25 -13.47
N PRO A 49 -3.36 -13.01 -13.99
CA PRO A 49 -4.39 -12.47 -14.86
C PRO A 49 -4.18 -12.95 -16.28
N VAL A 50 -4.62 -14.18 -16.54
CA VAL A 50 -4.66 -14.80 -17.87
C VAL A 50 -6.01 -14.48 -18.52
N TYR A 51 -5.99 -13.92 -19.72
CA TYR A 51 -7.15 -13.70 -20.58
C TYR A 51 -7.28 -14.85 -21.54
N SER A 52 -8.52 -15.21 -21.86
CA SER A 52 -8.80 -16.11 -22.97
C SER A 52 -9.68 -15.41 -23.99
N GLN A 53 -9.33 -15.55 -25.27
CA GLN A 53 -10.16 -15.09 -26.38
C GLN A 53 -10.36 -16.25 -27.35
N ALA A 54 -11.63 -16.56 -27.64
CA ALA A 54 -11.98 -17.60 -28.60
C ALA A 54 -11.30 -17.32 -29.96
N GLY A 55 -10.66 -18.33 -30.53
CA GLY A 55 -9.90 -18.22 -31.78
C GLY A 55 -8.50 -17.62 -31.68
N LYS A 56 -8.11 -17.00 -30.56
CA LYS A 56 -6.74 -16.48 -30.35
C LYS A 56 -5.95 -17.24 -29.28
N GLY A 57 -6.63 -17.81 -28.29
CA GLY A 57 -6.00 -18.53 -27.18
C GLY A 57 -5.87 -17.66 -25.94
N TYR A 58 -4.69 -17.70 -25.30
CA TYR A 58 -4.40 -17.09 -24.02
C TYR A 58 -3.39 -15.95 -24.12
N ALA A 59 -3.58 -14.93 -23.29
CA ALA A 59 -2.68 -13.80 -23.12
C ALA A 59 -2.58 -13.45 -21.63
N LEU A 60 -1.52 -12.76 -21.21
CA LEU A 60 -1.49 -12.08 -19.91
C LEU A 60 -2.09 -10.69 -20.04
N LEU A 61 -2.57 -10.10 -18.94
CA LEU A 61 -3.05 -8.72 -18.95
C LEU A 61 -1.95 -7.83 -19.53
N GLU A 62 -2.31 -6.93 -20.44
CA GLU A 62 -1.42 -5.85 -20.84
C GLU A 62 -0.93 -5.13 -19.57
N GLY A 63 0.39 -5.14 -19.34
CA GLY A 63 1.00 -4.58 -18.14
C GLY A 63 1.19 -5.54 -16.95
N TYR A 64 0.90 -6.85 -17.09
CA TYR A 64 1.27 -7.85 -16.06
C TYR A 64 2.78 -8.10 -15.99
N GLN A 65 3.50 -7.84 -17.08
CA GLN A 65 4.95 -7.70 -17.08
C GLN A 65 5.28 -6.21 -17.13
N LEU A 66 6.15 -5.75 -16.23
CA LEU A 66 6.75 -4.43 -16.35
C LEU A 66 7.59 -4.42 -17.63
N PRO A 67 7.28 -3.56 -18.62
CA PRO A 67 8.15 -3.43 -19.80
C PRO A 67 9.53 -2.97 -19.35
N PRO A 68 10.58 -3.15 -20.18
CA PRO A 68 11.88 -2.56 -19.92
C PRO A 68 11.72 -1.05 -19.65
N LEU A 69 12.15 -0.62 -18.47
CA LEU A 69 12.07 0.77 -18.04
C LEU A 69 13.41 1.46 -18.32
N MET A 70 13.33 2.61 -18.99
CA MET A 70 14.50 3.44 -19.28
C MET A 70 14.49 4.61 -18.30
N PHE A 71 15.26 4.47 -17.22
CA PHE A 71 15.50 5.56 -16.27
C PHE A 71 16.90 6.14 -16.49
N SER A 72 17.05 7.43 -16.23
CA SER A 72 18.37 8.02 -15.98
C SER A 72 18.96 7.50 -14.66
N VAL A 73 20.26 7.74 -14.43
CA VAL A 73 20.91 7.41 -13.15
C VAL A 73 20.24 8.16 -12.00
N GLU A 74 19.94 9.44 -12.21
CA GLU A 74 19.28 10.32 -11.24
C GLU A 74 17.85 9.87 -10.92
N GLU A 75 17.07 9.48 -11.95
CA GLU A 75 15.71 8.99 -11.79
C GLU A 75 15.68 7.68 -10.99
N TRP A 76 16.57 6.74 -11.33
CA TRP A 76 16.68 5.47 -10.63
C TRP A 76 17.14 5.67 -9.18
N GLN A 77 18.11 6.55 -8.95
CA GLN A 77 18.58 6.92 -7.62
C GLN A 77 17.46 7.55 -6.78
N ALA A 78 16.68 8.48 -7.34
CA ALA A 78 15.56 9.11 -6.66
C ALA A 78 14.49 8.09 -6.26
N LEU A 79 14.17 7.16 -7.17
CA LEU A 79 13.21 6.09 -6.92
C LEU A 79 13.66 5.14 -5.81
N LEU A 80 14.92 4.68 -5.85
CA LEU A 80 15.50 3.86 -4.79
C LEU A 80 15.48 4.57 -3.44
N THR A 81 15.76 5.88 -3.43
CA THR A 81 15.72 6.70 -2.22
C THR A 81 14.31 6.80 -1.64
N GLY A 82 13.31 7.08 -2.47
CA GLY A 82 11.91 7.12 -2.06
C GLY A 82 11.41 5.78 -1.51
N LEU A 83 11.77 4.67 -2.17
CA LEU A 83 11.42 3.33 -1.71
C LEU A 83 12.06 2.99 -0.36
N ALA A 84 13.34 3.30 -0.17
CA ALA A 84 14.02 3.07 1.11
C ALA A 84 13.38 3.89 2.24
N MET A 85 13.10 5.18 2.00
CA MET A 85 12.39 6.03 2.97
C MET A 85 11.00 5.49 3.32
N ALA A 86 10.21 5.10 2.31
CA ALA A 86 8.89 4.53 2.51
C ALA A 86 8.93 3.21 3.29
N GLN A 87 9.89 2.32 3.00
CA GLN A 87 10.09 1.08 3.76
C GLN A 87 10.42 1.35 5.23
N GLY A 88 11.15 2.42 5.52
CA GLY A 88 11.48 2.82 6.89
C GLY A 88 10.29 3.35 7.71
N TRP A 89 9.21 3.78 7.06
CA TRP A 89 8.04 4.40 7.70
C TRP A 89 6.74 3.62 7.54
N ALA A 90 6.75 2.56 6.74
CA ALA A 90 5.61 1.68 6.50
C ALA A 90 5.41 0.65 7.62
N GLY A 91 4.20 0.09 7.68
CA GLY A 91 3.93 -1.16 8.42
C GLY A 91 4.74 -2.33 7.85
N ARG A 92 4.86 -3.44 8.59
CA ARG A 92 5.71 -4.58 8.19
C ARG A 92 5.26 -5.16 6.85
N ARG A 93 3.97 -5.39 6.69
CA ARG A 93 3.38 -5.94 5.46
C ARG A 93 3.63 -5.02 4.26
N GLN A 94 3.46 -3.72 4.46
CA GLN A 94 3.69 -2.74 3.41
C GLN A 94 5.18 -2.56 3.08
N ALA A 95 6.07 -2.63 4.07
CA ALA A 95 7.51 -2.63 3.84
C ALA A 95 7.96 -3.84 3.02
N GLU A 96 7.39 -5.03 3.26
CA GLU A 96 7.63 -6.23 2.46
C GLU A 96 7.13 -6.06 1.01
N ALA A 97 5.92 -5.49 0.83
CA ALA A 97 5.39 -5.18 -0.50
C ALA A 97 6.30 -4.19 -1.25
N LEU A 98 6.82 -3.16 -0.58
CA LEU A 98 7.74 -2.19 -1.16
C LEU A 98 9.08 -2.83 -1.56
N ARG A 99 9.60 -3.81 -0.80
CA ARG A 99 10.79 -4.57 -1.20
C ARG A 99 10.53 -5.40 -2.45
N ALA A 100 9.39 -6.07 -2.52
CA ALA A 100 9.00 -6.82 -3.71
C ALA A 100 8.85 -5.92 -4.95
N VAL A 101 8.34 -4.69 -4.77
CA VAL A 101 8.30 -3.67 -5.85
C VAL A 101 9.72 -3.29 -6.29
N GLN A 102 10.62 -3.02 -5.35
CA GLN A 102 12.02 -2.71 -5.65
C GLN A 102 12.72 -3.83 -6.44
N GLU A 103 12.51 -5.09 -6.05
CA GLU A 103 13.04 -6.26 -6.77
C GLU A 103 12.49 -6.36 -8.19
N LYS A 104 11.18 -6.17 -8.37
CA LYS A 104 10.54 -6.16 -9.70
C LYS A 104 11.07 -5.06 -10.60
N LEU A 105 11.24 -3.85 -10.07
CA LEU A 105 11.81 -2.73 -10.79
C LEU A 105 13.27 -2.97 -11.18
N ALA A 106 14.07 -3.57 -10.29
CA ALA A 106 15.46 -3.91 -10.57
C ALA A 106 15.60 -4.93 -11.70
N MET A 107 14.60 -5.81 -11.90
CA MET A 107 14.55 -6.71 -13.05
C MET A 107 14.13 -6.02 -14.35
N ALA A 108 13.40 -4.91 -14.26
CA ALA A 108 12.90 -4.16 -15.41
C ALA A 108 13.92 -3.14 -15.97
N VAL A 109 15.06 -2.93 -15.31
CA VAL A 109 16.09 -1.95 -15.72
C VAL A 109 17.41 -2.60 -16.17
N PRO A 110 18.21 -1.95 -17.05
CA PRO A 110 19.51 -2.47 -17.48
C PRO A 110 20.48 -2.73 -16.33
N ALA A 111 21.31 -3.77 -16.45
CA ALA A 111 22.29 -4.12 -15.41
C ALA A 111 23.35 -3.03 -15.18
N GLN A 112 23.72 -2.30 -16.24
CA GLN A 112 24.67 -1.19 -16.19
C GLN A 112 24.15 -0.05 -15.32
N LEU A 113 22.87 0.32 -15.46
CA LEU A 113 22.22 1.34 -14.65
C LEU A 113 22.27 0.97 -13.16
N ARG A 114 21.98 -0.31 -12.83
CA ARG A 114 22.08 -0.82 -11.46
C ARG A 114 23.51 -0.76 -10.92
N ALA A 115 24.51 -1.10 -11.72
CA ALA A 115 25.91 -1.08 -11.30
C ALA A 115 26.47 0.34 -11.11
N MET A 116 25.96 1.32 -11.86
CA MET A 116 26.37 2.73 -11.75
C MET A 116 25.71 3.47 -10.59
N THR A 117 24.67 2.89 -9.99
CA THR A 117 23.86 3.55 -8.96
C THR A 117 24.30 3.11 -7.57
N PRO A 118 24.69 4.03 -6.67
CA PRO A 118 25.12 3.67 -5.32
C PRO A 118 23.97 3.06 -4.51
N PRO A 119 24.27 2.11 -3.60
CA PRO A 119 23.24 1.52 -2.75
C PRO A 119 22.64 2.56 -1.80
N VAL A 120 21.32 2.55 -1.65
CA VAL A 120 20.62 3.32 -0.63
C VAL A 120 20.27 2.40 0.53
N SER A 121 20.61 2.82 1.75
CA SER A 121 20.24 2.12 2.97
C SER A 121 19.63 3.08 3.97
N THR A 122 18.46 2.72 4.47
CA THR A 122 17.80 3.38 5.60
C THR A 122 17.74 2.38 6.75
N PRO A 123 18.65 2.46 7.74
CA PRO A 123 18.69 1.49 8.82
C PRO A 123 17.38 1.51 9.60
N PRO A 124 16.82 0.34 9.95
CA PRO A 124 15.58 0.27 10.73
C PRO A 124 15.85 0.80 12.14
N LEU A 125 15.14 1.86 12.56
CA LEU A 125 15.16 2.30 13.95
C LEU A 125 14.26 1.38 14.81
N PRO A 126 14.71 0.94 15.99
CA PRO A 126 13.94 0.04 16.87
C PRO A 126 12.53 0.57 17.19
N GLU A 127 12.41 1.85 17.50
CA GLU A 127 11.13 2.52 17.79
C GLU A 127 10.15 2.41 16.61
N ARG A 128 10.66 2.43 15.37
CA ARG A 128 9.83 2.32 14.16
C ARG A 128 9.31 0.90 13.92
N ARG A 129 10.01 -0.12 14.41
CA ARG A 129 9.53 -1.52 14.36
C ARG A 129 8.28 -1.71 15.21
N MET A 130 8.17 -1.00 16.33
CA MET A 130 6.97 -1.01 17.17
C MET A 130 5.81 -0.29 16.49
N LEU A 131 6.06 0.86 15.84
CA LEU A 131 5.03 1.53 15.03
C LEU A 131 4.48 0.62 13.92
N GLY A 132 5.34 -0.16 13.26
CA GLY A 132 4.89 -1.07 12.20
C GLY A 132 3.87 -2.12 12.67
N ALA A 133 3.95 -2.56 13.93
CA ALA A 133 2.98 -3.49 14.53
C ALA A 133 1.59 -2.86 14.77
N LEU A 134 1.51 -1.52 14.82
CA LEU A 134 0.27 -0.77 14.95
C LEU A 134 -0.29 -0.33 13.59
N LEU A 135 0.58 0.01 12.63
CA LEU A 135 0.17 0.48 11.31
C LEU A 135 -0.55 -0.61 10.50
N ASP A 136 -0.03 -1.85 10.50
CA ASP A 136 -0.65 -2.92 9.70
C ASP A 136 -2.10 -3.21 10.14
N PRO A 137 -2.42 -3.40 11.44
CA PRO A 137 -3.81 -3.60 11.88
C PRO A 137 -4.70 -2.37 11.66
N LEU A 138 -4.16 -1.15 11.77
CA LEU A 138 -4.93 0.06 11.50
C LEU A 138 -5.29 0.19 10.02
N GLN A 139 -4.35 -0.07 9.12
CA GLN A 139 -4.61 -0.10 7.68
C GLN A 139 -5.67 -1.14 7.33
N GLN A 140 -5.58 -2.33 7.94
CA GLN A 140 -6.58 -3.38 7.74
C GLN A 140 -7.95 -2.95 8.25
N ALA A 141 -8.02 -2.38 9.46
CA ALA A 141 -9.26 -1.90 10.05
C ALA A 141 -9.92 -0.78 9.21
N ILE A 142 -9.14 0.11 8.62
CA ILE A 142 -9.63 1.14 7.67
C ILE A 142 -10.22 0.47 6.42
N ALA A 143 -9.50 -0.49 5.83
CA ALA A 143 -9.93 -1.18 4.61
C ALA A 143 -11.23 -1.99 4.83
N GLU A 144 -11.35 -2.64 5.98
CA GLU A 144 -12.51 -3.46 6.35
C GLU A 144 -13.64 -2.66 7.01
N ARG A 145 -13.41 -1.38 7.29
CA ARG A 145 -14.30 -0.53 8.11
C ARG A 145 -14.59 -1.14 9.49
N ALA A 146 -13.61 -1.82 10.07
CA ALA A 146 -13.68 -2.38 11.41
C ALA A 146 -13.40 -1.31 12.45
N LYS A 147 -14.17 -1.30 13.54
CA LYS A 147 -13.90 -0.41 14.67
C LYS A 147 -12.64 -0.84 15.40
N VAL A 148 -11.97 0.11 16.03
CA VAL A 148 -10.79 -0.17 16.86
C VAL A 148 -10.98 0.37 18.27
N ARG A 149 -10.58 -0.42 19.26
CA ARG A 149 -10.45 0.02 20.64
C ARG A 149 -9.00 0.41 20.90
N LEU A 150 -8.80 1.67 21.32
CA LEU A 150 -7.51 2.22 21.67
C LEU A 150 -7.40 2.39 23.18
N HIS A 151 -6.29 1.93 23.77
CA HIS A 151 -5.80 2.48 25.03
C HIS A 151 -4.76 3.54 24.67
N TYR A 152 -5.14 4.80 24.86
CA TYR A 152 -4.39 5.95 24.38
C TYR A 152 -3.82 6.74 25.55
N ARG A 153 -2.57 7.17 25.40
CA ARG A 153 -1.91 8.10 26.32
C ARG A 153 -1.81 9.48 25.69
N ASP A 154 -2.43 10.48 26.29
CA ASP A 154 -2.41 11.84 25.74
C ASP A 154 -1.11 12.61 26.06
N LEU A 155 -1.08 13.91 25.73
CA LEU A 155 0.08 14.79 25.99
C LEU A 155 0.34 15.01 27.49
N GLN A 156 -0.68 14.83 28.31
CA GLN A 156 -0.64 15.01 29.76
C GLN A 156 -0.43 13.67 30.48
N GLU A 157 0.01 12.63 29.76
CA GLU A 157 0.19 11.25 30.25
C GLU A 157 -1.09 10.62 30.82
N GLN A 158 -2.28 11.14 30.46
CA GLN A 158 -3.54 10.55 30.90
C GLN A 158 -3.93 9.39 29.99
N HIS A 159 -4.33 8.29 30.61
CA HIS A 159 -4.77 7.09 29.93
C HIS A 159 -6.28 7.16 29.66
N SER A 160 -6.68 6.88 28.43
CA SER A 160 -8.09 6.75 28.07
C SER A 160 -8.34 5.52 27.21
N LYS A 161 -9.52 4.91 27.38
CA LYS A 161 -10.01 3.82 26.53
C LYS A 161 -11.09 4.37 25.61
N ARG A 162 -10.94 4.19 24.30
CA ARG A 162 -11.87 4.77 23.31
C ARG A 162 -12.14 3.78 22.20
N VAL A 163 -13.39 3.76 21.72
CA VAL A 163 -13.77 3.09 20.48
C VAL A 163 -13.76 4.13 19.37
N ILE A 164 -12.95 3.87 18.35
CA ILE A 164 -12.71 4.78 17.22
C ILE A 164 -13.12 4.08 15.94
N TRP A 165 -13.73 4.84 15.03
CA TRP A 165 -13.90 4.43 13.64
C TRP A 165 -12.69 4.96 12.87
N PRO A 166 -11.71 4.10 12.53
CA PRO A 166 -10.50 4.55 11.87
C PRO A 166 -10.81 4.94 10.42
N LEU A 167 -10.58 6.20 10.04
CA LEU A 167 -10.95 6.70 8.70
C LEU A 167 -9.75 6.83 7.78
N GLY A 168 -8.59 7.21 8.31
CA GLY A 168 -7.40 7.46 7.51
C GLY A 168 -6.13 7.55 8.35
N LEU A 169 -4.99 7.30 7.72
CA LEU A 169 -3.66 7.44 8.31
C LEU A 169 -2.90 8.53 7.56
N TYR A 170 -2.32 9.46 8.31
CA TYR A 170 -1.54 10.57 7.77
C TYR A 170 -0.12 10.54 8.33
N PHE A 171 0.86 10.81 7.47
CA PHE A 171 2.26 10.86 7.84
C PHE A 171 2.78 12.30 7.75
N TRP A 172 3.30 12.83 8.86
CA TRP A 172 3.77 14.21 8.98
C TRP A 172 5.30 14.33 8.99
N GLY A 173 5.99 13.43 8.29
CA GLY A 173 7.47 13.39 8.22
C GLY A 173 8.16 12.78 9.45
N HIS A 174 7.57 12.91 10.65
CA HIS A 174 8.15 12.41 11.90
C HIS A 174 7.21 11.52 12.71
N CYS A 175 5.89 11.65 12.53
CA CYS A 175 4.90 10.81 13.21
C CYS A 175 3.72 10.45 12.31
N TRP A 176 3.08 9.33 12.65
CA TRP A 176 1.81 8.90 12.05
C TRP A 176 0.65 9.33 12.94
N THR A 177 -0.42 9.81 12.32
CA THR A 177 -1.69 10.09 13.00
C THR A 177 -2.83 9.31 12.37
N LEU A 178 -3.64 8.69 13.22
CA LEU A 178 -4.92 8.11 12.86
C LEU A 178 -6.01 9.17 12.96
N ALA A 179 -6.65 9.48 11.83
CA ALA A 179 -7.90 10.22 11.81
C ALA A 179 -9.07 9.27 12.03
N GLY A 180 -10.02 9.65 12.86
CA GLY A 180 -11.19 8.82 13.09
C GLY A 180 -12.32 9.49 13.86
N TRP A 181 -13.49 8.86 13.81
CA TRP A 181 -14.65 9.25 14.60
C TRP A 181 -14.57 8.61 15.98
N CYS A 182 -14.63 9.43 17.04
CA CYS A 182 -14.54 8.97 18.42
C CYS A 182 -15.94 8.80 19.02
N GLU A 183 -16.40 7.56 19.24
CA GLU A 183 -17.76 7.29 19.76
C GLU A 183 -18.01 7.95 21.12
N LEU A 184 -16.99 7.96 22.00
CA LEU A 184 -17.08 8.58 23.33
C LEU A 184 -17.35 10.10 23.27
N ARG A 185 -16.93 10.76 22.20
CA ARG A 185 -17.04 12.23 22.05
C ARG A 185 -18.05 12.64 21.00
N GLY A 186 -18.50 11.72 20.15
CA GLY A 186 -19.36 12.03 19.01
C GLY A 186 -18.75 13.07 18.07
N ALA A 187 -17.43 12.98 17.82
CA ALA A 187 -16.71 13.95 17.00
C ALA A 187 -15.47 13.34 16.34
N PHE A 188 -14.98 14.01 15.29
CA PHE A 188 -13.70 13.73 14.68
C PHE A 188 -12.53 14.03 15.62
N ARG A 189 -11.53 13.14 15.63
CA ARG A 189 -10.28 13.27 16.38
C ARG A 189 -9.11 12.67 15.60
N HIS A 190 -7.94 13.22 15.83
CA HIS A 190 -6.68 12.62 15.40
C HIS A 190 -5.94 12.01 16.61
N PHE A 191 -5.32 10.86 16.41
CA PHE A 191 -4.56 10.14 17.42
C PHE A 191 -3.16 9.86 16.92
N ARG A 192 -2.15 10.25 17.68
CA ARG A 192 -0.76 9.92 17.37
C ARG A 192 -0.53 8.42 17.57
N VAL A 193 -0.12 7.73 16.51
CA VAL A 193 0.01 6.26 16.51
C VAL A 193 1.09 5.81 17.49
N ASP A 194 2.17 6.57 17.64
CA ASP A 194 3.24 6.33 18.61
C ASP A 194 2.80 6.39 20.08
N ARG A 195 1.58 6.87 20.35
CA ARG A 195 1.01 6.99 21.70
C ARG A 195 -0.11 6.00 22.00
N ILE A 196 -0.37 5.09 21.06
CA ILE A 196 -1.28 3.98 21.27
C ILE A 196 -0.54 2.92 22.09
N VAL A 197 -0.99 2.70 23.31
CA VAL A 197 -0.41 1.70 24.23
C VAL A 197 -0.91 0.32 23.87
N ILE A 198 -2.22 0.19 23.62
CA ILE A 198 -2.86 -1.05 23.19
C ILE A 198 -3.83 -0.72 22.06
N LEU A 199 -3.74 -1.51 20.99
CA LEU A 199 -4.64 -1.50 19.84
C LEU A 199 -5.37 -2.84 19.78
N GLN A 200 -6.70 -2.80 19.71
CA GLN A 200 -7.53 -3.97 19.51
C GLN A 200 -8.53 -3.70 18.37
N THR A 201 -8.44 -4.47 17.29
CA THR A 201 -9.48 -4.48 16.25
C THR A 201 -10.72 -5.19 16.79
N LEU A 202 -11.89 -4.60 16.58
CA LEU A 202 -13.18 -5.15 16.98
C LEU A 202 -13.82 -5.87 15.79
N GLU A 203 -14.71 -6.82 16.08
CA GLU A 203 -15.50 -7.51 15.06
C GLU A 203 -16.60 -6.61 14.48
N ASP A 204 -17.00 -5.59 15.24
CA ASP A 204 -17.99 -4.61 14.81
C ASP A 204 -17.42 -3.71 13.69
N SER A 205 -18.18 -3.59 12.59
CA SER A 205 -17.93 -2.58 11.58
C SER A 205 -18.66 -1.27 11.89
N TYR A 206 -18.21 -0.17 11.29
CA TYR A 206 -18.91 1.11 11.35
C TYR A 206 -19.61 1.44 10.02
N PRO A 207 -20.79 2.07 10.06
CA PRO A 207 -21.53 2.43 8.87
C PRO A 207 -20.90 3.65 8.18
N VAL A 208 -21.08 3.75 6.85
CA VAL A 208 -20.80 4.99 6.13
C VAL A 208 -21.98 5.93 6.32
N ARG A 209 -21.77 7.03 7.04
CA ARG A 209 -22.79 8.04 7.32
C ARG A 209 -22.26 9.42 6.94
N PRO A 210 -23.06 10.24 6.25
CA PRO A 210 -22.73 11.65 6.03
C PRO A 210 -22.41 12.36 7.35
N GLY A 211 -21.37 13.18 7.37
CA GLY A 211 -20.84 13.83 8.56
C GLY A 211 -19.89 12.98 9.41
N GLN A 212 -19.61 11.73 9.01
CA GLN A 212 -18.73 10.78 9.73
C GLN A 212 -17.74 10.08 8.80
N THR A 213 -17.61 10.54 7.55
CA THR A 213 -16.67 9.97 6.57
C THR A 213 -15.30 10.66 6.60
N LEU A 214 -14.32 10.08 5.91
CA LEU A 214 -13.02 10.72 5.72
C LEU A 214 -13.14 12.06 4.98
N ALA A 215 -14.02 12.15 3.98
CA ALA A 215 -14.26 13.40 3.25
C ALA A 215 -14.85 14.49 4.16
N ASP A 216 -15.76 14.12 5.06
CA ASP A 216 -16.32 15.05 6.05
C ASP A 216 -15.24 15.49 7.07
N TYR A 217 -14.36 14.56 7.46
CA TYR A 217 -13.20 14.88 8.29
C TYR A 217 -12.31 15.91 7.58
N GLU A 218 -11.91 15.68 6.33
CA GLU A 218 -11.05 16.60 5.57
C GLU A 218 -11.71 17.98 5.40
N ALA A 219 -13.00 18.02 5.06
CA ALA A 219 -13.75 19.27 4.96
C ALA A 219 -13.82 20.05 6.29
N SER A 220 -13.76 19.36 7.43
CA SER A 220 -13.74 20.03 8.74
C SER A 220 -12.43 20.79 9.02
N PHE A 221 -11.30 20.33 8.48
CA PHE A 221 -10.00 21.03 8.57
C PHE A 221 -9.94 22.25 7.65
N ASP A 222 -10.50 22.15 6.45
CA ASP A 222 -10.54 23.28 5.50
C ASP A 222 -11.39 24.43 6.07
N CYS A 223 -12.44 24.13 6.82
CA CYS A 223 -13.29 25.15 7.44
C CYS A 223 -12.61 25.82 8.66
N GLU A 224 -11.80 25.10 9.44
CA GLU A 224 -11.04 25.66 10.56
C GLU A 224 -9.88 26.56 10.08
N THR A 225 -9.16 26.15 9.02
CA THR A 225 -8.07 26.95 8.43
C THR A 225 -8.57 28.21 7.71
N THR A 226 -9.80 28.19 7.17
CA THR A 226 -10.41 29.38 6.55
C THR A 226 -10.86 30.41 7.60
N LYS A 227 -11.23 29.97 8.81
CA LYS A 227 -11.55 30.88 9.93
C LYS A 227 -10.32 31.56 10.49
N GLU A 228 -9.19 30.86 10.63
CA GLU A 228 -7.93 31.47 11.11
C GLU A 228 -7.41 32.58 10.16
N LYS A 229 -7.59 32.44 8.84
CA LYS A 229 -7.24 33.50 7.87
C LYS A 229 -8.17 34.71 7.89
N SER A 230 -9.37 34.61 8.45
CA SER A 230 -10.33 35.73 8.52
C SER A 230 -10.19 36.60 9.77
N ASP A 231 -9.40 36.17 10.76
CA ASP A 231 -9.17 36.89 12.02
C ASP A 231 -7.83 37.66 12.07
N GLU A 232 -7.03 37.65 11.00
CA GLU A 232 -5.90 38.59 10.86
C GLU A 232 -6.41 40.00 10.50
N ARG A 233 -6.88 40.73 11.50
CA ARG A 233 -6.95 42.20 11.41
C ARG A 233 -5.53 42.76 11.28
N PRO A 234 -5.31 43.76 10.41
CA PRO A 234 -3.97 44.32 10.23
C PRO A 234 -3.61 45.12 11.48
N LEU A 235 -2.65 44.63 12.27
CA LEU A 235 -1.97 45.48 13.24
C LEU A 235 -1.03 46.41 12.48
N SER A 236 -1.61 47.55 12.12
CA SER A 236 -0.94 48.78 11.74
C SER A 236 0.14 49.17 12.76
N LEU A 237 1.32 49.53 12.24
CA LEU A 237 2.14 50.70 12.63
C LEU A 237 2.01 51.18 14.09
N VAL A 238 3.10 51.07 14.87
CA VAL A 238 3.64 52.20 15.65
C VAL A 238 5.16 52.04 15.78
N ARG A 239 5.88 53.06 15.30
CA ARG A 239 7.29 53.36 15.52
C ARG A 239 7.55 53.72 17.00
N GLY A 240 8.74 53.40 17.50
CA GLY A 240 9.29 53.96 18.75
C GLY A 240 10.58 53.26 19.11
#